data_AF-X1MPZ1-F1
#
_entry.id   AF-X1MPZ1-F1
#
_cell.length_a   1.000
_cell.length_b   1.000
_cell.length_c   1.000
_cell.angle_alpha   90.00
_cell.angle_beta   90.00
_cell.angle_gamma   90.00
#
_symmetry.space_group_name_H-M   'P 1'
#
loop_
_entity.id
_entity.type
_entity.pdbx_description
1 polymer ?
#
loop_
_entity_poly.entity_id
_entity_poly.type
_entity_poly.pdbx_seq_one_letter_code
_entity_poly.pdbx_strand_id
1 'polypeptide(L)'
;HDIYVYGDIWNDQSDYASEWGVVSLADIVKQMNENKDAEEYIVHIHSRGGEVDEGFAIHDVLVASGKKITTKIEGLCYSIATVPALAAEKENRKITENSNFGIHNPTAGIFGDADDVQKGADILKEKQDKIIDFYVAKTGADKDRITKLTNEDTELTPEEAKELGFVTEVIETIKAVAYFNINPKYKTKIMENELKDLKTEVTGLKAFFTTLFNIKDDGAKNLKLLTADGTNLNIDTEDTRPAVGDKVTVQEGKLEESYVMPDGETINIKDNV
;
A
#
# COMPACT_ATOMS: atom_id res chain seq x y z
N HIS A 1 -13.48 2.86 -1.48
CA HIS A 1 -12.82 3.50 -2.63
C HIS A 1 -11.40 3.87 -2.24
N ASP A 2 -10.46 3.80 -3.15
CA ASP A 2 -9.04 3.97 -2.82
C ASP A 2 -8.63 5.43 -2.90
N ILE A 3 -7.85 5.89 -1.91
CA ILE A 3 -7.23 7.22 -1.85
C ILE A 3 -5.73 6.99 -1.72
N TYR A 4 -4.92 7.68 -2.52
CA TYR A 4 -3.48 7.48 -2.57
C TYR A 4 -2.74 8.69 -2.02
N VAL A 5 -1.96 8.46 -0.95
CA VAL A 5 -0.97 9.37 -0.39
C VAL A 5 0.40 8.84 -0.78
N TYR A 6 0.72 8.96 -2.07
CA TYR A 6 1.96 8.48 -2.67
C TYR A 6 2.85 9.66 -3.05
N GLY A 7 4.09 9.64 -2.59
CA GLY A 7 5.05 10.72 -2.80
C GLY A 7 5.23 11.63 -1.58
N ASP A 8 5.93 12.74 -1.77
CA ASP A 8 6.21 13.74 -0.75
C ASP A 8 4.98 14.61 -0.50
N ILE A 9 4.68 14.88 0.77
CA ILE A 9 3.53 15.68 1.20
C ILE A 9 3.91 17.15 1.16
N TRP A 10 3.50 17.86 0.13
CA TRP A 10 3.76 19.30 -0.07
C TRP A 10 2.54 20.01 -0.64
N ASN A 11 2.42 21.30 -0.35
CA ASN A 11 1.29 22.13 -0.77
C ASN A 11 1.35 22.59 -2.25
N ASP A 12 2.23 22.01 -3.07
CA ASP A 12 2.30 22.32 -4.49
C ASP A 12 1.08 21.77 -5.22
N GLN A 13 0.33 22.65 -5.85
CA GLN A 13 -0.89 22.35 -6.61
C GLN A 13 -0.67 22.60 -8.11
N SER A 14 0.58 22.70 -8.56
CA SER A 14 0.89 22.80 -9.97
C SER A 14 0.41 21.56 -10.73
N ASP A 15 0.06 21.72 -12.01
CA ASP A 15 -0.38 20.61 -12.87
C ASP A 15 0.66 19.48 -12.99
N TYR A 16 1.91 19.76 -12.63
CA TYR A 16 3.04 18.82 -12.69
C TYR A 16 3.37 18.20 -11.33
N ALA A 17 2.79 18.66 -10.22
CA ALA A 17 3.16 18.22 -8.87
C ALA A 17 3.18 16.68 -8.73
N SER A 18 2.15 16.00 -9.25
CA SER A 18 2.07 14.54 -9.23
C SER A 18 3.16 13.84 -10.05
N GLU A 19 3.65 14.46 -11.14
CA GLU A 19 4.74 13.88 -11.95
C GLU A 19 6.08 13.88 -11.19
N TRP A 20 6.22 14.77 -10.22
CA TRP A 20 7.41 14.92 -9.38
C TRP A 20 7.28 14.10 -8.09
N GLY A 21 6.18 13.36 -7.95
CA GLY A 21 5.87 12.59 -6.76
C GLY A 21 5.47 13.47 -5.58
N VAL A 22 4.73 14.56 -5.80
CA VAL A 22 4.11 15.36 -4.74
C VAL A 22 2.64 14.97 -4.59
N VAL A 23 2.17 14.90 -3.34
CA VAL A 23 0.75 14.79 -2.98
C VAL A 23 0.36 15.91 -2.02
N SER A 24 -0.64 16.68 -2.41
CA SER A 24 -1.19 17.80 -1.64
C SER A 24 -2.57 17.49 -1.06
N LEU A 25 -3.04 18.34 -0.15
CA LEU A 25 -4.43 18.38 0.29
C LEU A 25 -5.40 18.50 -0.89
N ALA A 26 -5.06 19.32 -1.88
CA ALA A 26 -5.91 19.53 -3.06
C ALA A 26 -6.08 18.23 -3.84
N ASP A 27 -5.02 17.42 -3.96
CA ASP A 27 -5.08 16.11 -4.59
C ASP A 27 -5.98 15.14 -3.83
N ILE A 28 -5.88 15.12 -2.50
CA ILE A 28 -6.75 14.28 -1.65
C ILE A 28 -8.21 14.71 -1.78
N VAL A 29 -8.49 16.01 -1.71
CA VAL A 29 -9.84 16.55 -1.91
C VAL A 29 -10.39 16.20 -3.30
N LYS A 30 -9.55 16.27 -4.34
CA LYS A 30 -9.94 15.86 -5.69
C LYS A 30 -10.31 14.38 -5.76
N GLN A 31 -9.45 13.50 -5.22
CA GLN A 31 -9.72 12.05 -5.16
C GLN A 31 -11.02 11.74 -4.39
N MET A 32 -11.25 12.44 -3.27
CA MET A 32 -12.48 12.31 -2.49
C MET A 32 -13.71 12.80 -3.26
N ASN A 33 -13.62 13.93 -3.96
CA ASN A 33 -14.73 14.49 -4.74
C ASN A 33 -15.13 13.62 -5.93
N GLU A 34 -14.14 13.02 -6.60
CA GLU A 34 -14.37 12.03 -7.66
C GLU A 34 -15.12 10.79 -7.14
N ASN A 35 -15.11 10.57 -5.82
CA ASN A 35 -15.66 9.40 -5.14
C ASN A 35 -16.50 9.77 -3.91
N LYS A 36 -17.23 10.89 -3.99
CA LYS A 36 -18.01 11.44 -2.87
C LYS A 36 -19.10 10.51 -2.32
N ASP A 37 -19.60 9.62 -3.18
CA ASP A 37 -20.66 8.67 -2.85
C ASP A 37 -20.11 7.39 -2.19
N ALA A 38 -18.79 7.25 -2.05
CA ALA A 38 -18.18 6.11 -1.36
C ALA A 38 -18.57 6.11 0.13
N GLU A 39 -18.87 4.93 0.69
CA GLU A 39 -19.13 4.77 2.13
C GLU A 39 -17.84 4.56 2.94
N GLU A 40 -16.78 4.08 2.28
CA GLU A 40 -15.47 3.81 2.85
C GLU A 40 -14.35 4.31 1.95
N TYR A 41 -13.31 4.89 2.55
CA TYR A 41 -12.03 5.20 1.92
C TYR A 41 -10.93 4.25 2.42
N ILE A 42 -10.20 3.64 1.49
CA ILE A 42 -8.97 2.89 1.76
C ILE A 42 -7.82 3.80 1.38
N VAL A 43 -7.12 4.33 2.39
CA VAL A 43 -6.03 5.29 2.21
C VAL A 43 -4.72 4.52 2.13
N HIS A 44 -4.17 4.45 0.93
CA HIS A 44 -2.88 3.85 0.62
C HIS A 44 -1.76 4.86 0.88
N ILE A 45 -0.73 4.46 1.61
CA ILE A 45 0.34 5.36 2.05
C ILE A 45 1.70 4.80 1.64
N HIS A 46 2.40 5.57 0.82
CA HIS A 46 3.79 5.34 0.42
C HIS A 46 4.49 6.70 0.33
N SER A 47 5.03 7.18 1.45
CA SER A 47 5.51 8.55 1.55
C SER A 47 6.65 8.71 2.55
N ARG A 48 7.61 9.57 2.19
CA ARG A 48 8.71 10.02 3.07
C ARG A 48 8.28 11.16 4.01
N GLY A 49 7.06 11.67 3.86
CA GLY A 49 6.55 12.82 4.56
C GLY A 49 6.80 14.12 3.80
N GLY A 50 7.07 15.21 4.51
CA GLY A 50 7.11 16.56 3.94
C GLY A 50 6.61 17.62 4.93
N GLU A 51 5.73 18.50 4.48
CA GLU A 51 5.25 19.64 5.25
C GLU A 51 4.28 19.24 6.36
N VAL A 52 4.58 19.70 7.59
CA VAL A 52 3.81 19.38 8.79
C VAL A 52 2.34 19.80 8.65
N ASP A 53 2.10 21.03 8.21
CA ASP A 53 0.75 21.60 8.17
C ASP A 53 -0.09 20.94 7.06
N GLU A 54 0.53 20.62 5.92
CA GLU A 54 -0.13 19.92 4.81
C GLU A 54 -0.54 18.49 5.22
N GLY A 55 0.32 17.77 5.93
CA GLY A 55 0.00 16.43 6.43
C GLY A 55 -1.13 16.43 7.47
N PHE A 56 -1.19 17.44 8.35
CA PHE A 56 -2.33 17.62 9.25
C PHE A 56 -3.61 17.98 8.49
N ALA A 57 -3.54 18.82 7.46
CA ALA A 57 -4.70 19.16 6.66
C ALA A 57 -5.26 17.95 5.91
N ILE A 58 -4.40 17.08 5.37
CA ILE A 58 -4.79 15.79 4.77
C ILE A 58 -5.47 14.90 5.81
N HIS A 59 -4.89 14.75 7.00
CA HIS A 59 -5.53 14.01 8.09
C HIS A 59 -6.93 14.56 8.41
N ASP A 60 -7.05 15.89 8.55
CA ASP A 60 -8.29 16.52 8.96
C ASP A 60 -9.39 16.37 7.92
N VAL A 61 -9.08 16.48 6.61
CA VAL A 61 -10.09 16.28 5.56
C VAL A 61 -10.54 14.82 5.47
N LEU A 62 -9.61 13.87 5.65
CA LEU A 62 -9.93 12.45 5.69
C LEU A 62 -10.92 12.17 6.83
N VAL A 63 -10.60 12.62 8.05
CA VAL A 63 -11.48 12.45 9.23
C VAL A 63 -12.81 13.18 9.06
N ALA A 64 -12.80 14.42 8.54
CA ALA A 64 -14.00 15.22 8.34
C ALA A 64 -14.95 14.68 7.27
N SER A 65 -14.49 13.72 6.45
CA SER A 65 -15.32 13.07 5.43
C SER A 65 -16.56 12.36 6.01
N GLY A 66 -16.51 11.95 7.28
CA GLY A 66 -17.54 11.15 7.94
C GLY A 66 -17.69 9.73 7.36
N LYS A 67 -16.79 9.33 6.47
CA LYS A 67 -16.74 7.98 5.89
C LYS A 67 -15.95 7.05 6.77
N LYS A 68 -16.14 5.74 6.63
CA LYS A 68 -15.22 4.77 7.21
C LYS A 68 -13.85 4.91 6.54
N ILE A 69 -12.78 4.90 7.33
CA ILE A 69 -11.41 5.02 6.81
C ILE A 69 -10.62 3.80 7.23
N THR A 70 -9.96 3.17 6.25
CA THR A 70 -8.94 2.14 6.47
C THR A 70 -7.63 2.66 5.93
N THR A 71 -6.57 2.72 6.72
CA THR A 71 -5.23 3.10 6.23
C THR A 71 -4.40 1.85 5.96
N LYS A 72 -3.69 1.84 4.83
CA LYS A 72 -2.78 0.77 4.42
C LYS A 72 -1.42 1.37 4.08
N ILE A 73 -0.44 1.08 4.92
CA ILE A 73 0.94 1.49 4.71
C ILE A 73 1.63 0.44 3.82
N GLU A 74 2.23 0.92 2.73
CA GLU A 74 2.83 0.11 1.68
C GLU A 74 4.24 0.63 1.38
N GLY A 75 5.26 -0.16 1.69
CA GLY A 75 6.67 0.17 1.50
C GLY A 75 7.22 1.16 2.54
N LEU A 76 6.68 2.37 2.64
CA LEU A 76 7.22 3.40 3.52
C LEU A 76 6.15 4.37 4.04
N CYS A 77 6.15 4.60 5.35
CA CYS A 77 5.43 5.71 5.98
C CYS A 77 6.38 6.41 6.95
N TYR A 78 6.96 7.53 6.53
CA TYR A 78 7.98 8.24 7.30
C TYR A 78 7.54 9.67 7.61
N SER A 79 8.00 10.20 8.74
CA SER A 79 7.79 11.61 9.10
C SER A 79 6.30 11.99 9.13
N ILE A 80 5.91 13.12 8.55
CA ILE A 80 4.52 13.59 8.57
C ILE A 80 3.53 12.63 7.86
N ALA A 81 4.00 11.71 7.01
CA ALA A 81 3.11 10.69 6.40
C ALA A 81 2.40 9.82 7.44
N THR A 82 2.98 9.69 8.63
CA THR A 82 2.37 8.99 9.77
C THR A 82 1.11 9.68 10.28
N VAL A 83 0.95 10.99 10.08
CA VAL A 83 -0.24 11.73 10.52
C VAL A 83 -1.48 11.37 9.70
N PRO A 84 -1.46 11.41 8.35
CA PRO A 84 -2.52 10.81 7.53
C PRO A 84 -2.75 9.32 7.80
N ALA A 85 -1.71 8.54 8.12
CA ALA A 85 -1.86 7.13 8.48
C ALA A 85 -2.71 6.89 9.74
N LEU A 86 -2.79 7.89 10.62
CA LEU A 86 -3.57 7.88 11.85
C LEU A 86 -4.95 8.53 11.68
N ALA A 87 -5.38 8.83 10.44
CA ALA A 87 -6.73 9.31 10.15
C ALA A 87 -7.79 8.20 10.34
N ALA A 88 -7.42 6.94 10.09
CA ALA A 88 -8.29 5.80 10.37
C ALA A 88 -8.41 5.53 11.88
N GLU A 89 -9.59 5.04 12.26
CA GLU A 89 -9.81 4.45 13.58
C GLU A 89 -8.82 3.32 13.84
N LYS A 90 -8.45 3.13 15.11
CA LYS A 90 -7.30 2.31 15.51
C LYS A 90 -7.31 0.92 14.86
N GLU A 91 -8.46 0.24 14.89
CA GLU A 91 -8.68 -1.10 14.36
C GLU A 91 -8.55 -1.22 12.83
N ASN A 92 -8.60 -0.11 12.09
CA ASN A 92 -8.57 -0.07 10.63
C ASN A 92 -7.20 0.39 10.09
N ARG A 93 -6.14 0.35 10.91
CA ARG A 93 -4.78 0.76 10.53
C ARG A 93 -3.92 -0.45 10.23
N LYS A 94 -3.50 -0.59 8.97
CA LYS A 94 -2.75 -1.73 8.46
C LYS A 94 -1.40 -1.32 7.88
N ILE A 95 -0.43 -2.23 7.94
CA ILE A 95 0.89 -2.07 7.34
C ILE A 95 1.32 -3.38 6.67
N THR A 96 1.97 -3.33 5.51
CA THR A 96 2.48 -4.56 4.91
C THR A 96 3.76 -5.03 5.60
N GLU A 97 4.00 -6.34 5.63
CA GLU A 97 5.14 -7.00 6.29
C GLU A 97 6.54 -6.47 5.85
N ASN A 98 6.65 -5.92 4.64
CA ASN A 98 7.89 -5.40 4.07
C ASN A 98 7.99 -3.87 4.16
N SER A 99 7.07 -3.21 4.86
CA SER A 99 7.06 -1.75 5.00
C SER A 99 7.89 -1.29 6.19
N ASN A 100 8.37 -0.05 6.11
CA ASN A 100 8.98 0.63 7.25
C ASN A 100 8.10 1.79 7.73
N PHE A 101 8.07 2.00 9.05
CA PHE A 101 7.34 3.09 9.69
C PHE A 101 8.30 3.96 10.48
N GLY A 102 8.46 5.24 10.13
CA GLY A 102 9.47 6.09 10.78
C GLY A 102 8.93 7.38 11.37
N ILE A 103 9.48 7.74 12.53
CA ILE A 103 9.11 8.92 13.29
C ILE A 103 10.35 9.70 13.71
N HIS A 104 10.29 11.02 13.56
CA HIS A 104 11.35 11.93 13.96
C HIS A 104 10.79 13.31 14.32
N ASN A 105 11.60 14.14 14.97
CA ASN A 105 11.23 15.52 15.25
C ASN A 105 11.12 16.36 13.97
N PRO A 106 10.18 17.32 13.88
CA PRO A 106 10.11 18.21 12.73
C PRO A 106 11.40 19.03 12.58
N THR A 107 11.79 19.29 11.34
CA THR A 107 12.99 20.06 11.00
C THR A 107 12.62 21.22 10.08
N ALA A 108 13.38 22.32 10.17
CA ALA A 108 13.26 23.44 9.24
C ALA A 108 14.62 24.15 9.08
N GLY A 109 14.84 24.73 7.90
CA GLY A 109 15.93 25.69 7.68
C GLY A 109 15.47 27.09 8.06
N ILE A 110 16.00 27.63 9.16
CA ILE A 110 15.67 28.97 9.65
C ILE A 110 16.84 29.91 9.34
N PHE A 111 16.54 31.05 8.70
CA PHE A 111 17.52 32.06 8.31
C PHE A 111 17.01 33.45 8.70
N GLY A 112 17.88 34.28 9.26
CA GLY A 112 17.52 35.63 9.73
C GLY A 112 18.49 36.12 10.79
N ASP A 113 18.10 37.16 11.52
CA ASP A 113 18.85 37.60 12.70
C ASP A 113 18.61 36.68 13.92
N ALA A 114 19.17 37.06 15.08
CA ALA A 114 19.05 36.24 16.29
C ALA A 114 17.59 36.07 16.76
N ASP A 115 16.75 37.09 16.59
CA ASP A 115 15.35 37.06 17.02
C ASP A 115 14.53 36.19 16.04
N ASP A 116 14.82 36.27 14.73
CA ASP A 116 14.21 35.39 13.72
C ASP A 116 14.54 33.92 13.98
N VAL A 117 15.81 33.61 14.27
CA VAL A 117 16.27 32.25 14.56
C VAL A 117 15.60 31.72 15.83
N GLN A 118 15.54 32.52 16.89
CA GLN A 118 14.88 32.13 18.14
C GLN A 118 13.40 31.86 17.93
N LYS A 119 12.70 32.75 17.22
CA LYS A 119 11.29 32.57 16.89
C LYS A 119 11.03 31.31 16.08
N GLY A 120 11.88 31.01 15.10
CA GLY A 120 11.78 29.79 14.32
C GLY A 120 11.98 28.53 15.16
N ALA A 121 12.92 28.55 16.12
CA ALA A 121 13.14 27.45 17.05
C ALA A 121 11.93 27.21 17.96
N ASP A 122 11.29 28.27 18.45
CA ASP A 122 10.08 28.18 19.27
C ASP A 122 8.92 27.56 18.49
N ILE A 123 8.73 27.93 17.22
CA ILE A 123 7.71 27.35 16.33
C ILE A 123 8.00 25.86 16.07
N LEU A 124 9.26 25.49 15.83
CA LEU A 124 9.65 24.08 15.66
C LEU A 124 9.34 23.27 16.93
N LYS A 125 9.60 23.84 18.10
CA LYS A 125 9.31 23.19 19.38
C LYS A 125 7.81 22.98 19.58
N GLU A 126 6.98 23.97 19.25
CA GLU A 126 5.52 23.83 19.26
C GLU A 126 5.04 22.72 18.32
N LYS A 127 5.57 22.65 17.10
CA LYS A 127 5.25 21.58 16.15
C LYS A 127 5.69 20.20 16.66
N GLN A 128 6.86 20.11 17.29
CA GLN A 128 7.35 18.88 17.90
C GLN A 128 6.37 18.40 18.98
N ASP A 129 6.02 19.29 19.92
CA ASP A 129 5.13 18.94 21.03
C ASP A 129 3.73 18.54 20.52
N LYS A 130 3.20 19.26 19.52
CA LYS A 130 1.94 18.92 18.83
C LYS A 130 1.97 17.51 18.23
N ILE A 131 3.02 17.15 17.52
CA ILE A 131 3.14 15.83 16.87
C ILE A 131 3.25 14.72 17.92
N ILE A 132 4.04 14.91 18.98
CA ILE A 132 4.18 13.94 20.07
C ILE A 132 2.83 13.73 20.77
N ASP A 133 2.12 14.81 21.12
CA ASP A 133 0.82 14.73 21.77
C ASP A 133 -0.22 14.06 20.86
N PHE A 134 -0.16 14.32 19.55
CA PHE A 134 -1.00 13.66 18.56
C PHE A 134 -0.74 12.14 18.52
N TYR A 135 0.53 11.70 18.48
CA TYR A 135 0.86 10.28 18.52
C TYR A 135 0.36 9.63 19.80
N VAL A 136 0.64 10.21 20.96
CA VAL A 136 0.17 9.70 22.27
C VAL A 136 -1.35 9.54 22.27
N ALA A 137 -2.08 10.54 21.77
CA ALA A 137 -3.54 10.49 21.68
C ALA A 137 -4.04 9.39 20.73
N LYS A 138 -3.39 9.20 19.58
CA LYS A 138 -3.83 8.26 18.53
C LYS A 138 -3.39 6.81 18.78
N THR A 139 -2.33 6.60 19.53
CA THR A 139 -1.77 5.26 19.77
C THR A 139 -2.03 4.76 21.18
N GLY A 140 -2.07 5.65 22.17
CA GLY A 140 -2.08 5.33 23.60
C GLY A 140 -0.70 4.97 24.15
N ALA A 141 0.36 5.18 23.38
CA ALA A 141 1.74 4.91 23.81
C ALA A 141 2.21 5.91 24.88
N ASP A 142 3.20 5.49 25.66
CA ASP A 142 3.85 6.34 26.64
C ASP A 142 4.55 7.54 25.98
N LYS A 143 4.33 8.75 26.53
CA LYS A 143 4.84 10.00 25.96
C LYS A 143 6.37 10.06 25.98
N ASP A 144 7.00 9.59 27.04
CA ASP A 144 8.47 9.60 27.15
C ASP A 144 9.08 8.64 26.13
N ARG A 145 8.44 7.48 25.91
CA ARG A 145 8.82 6.52 24.87
C ARG A 145 8.72 7.14 23.49
N ILE A 146 7.59 7.77 23.12
CA ILE A 146 7.44 8.44 21.82
C ILE A 146 8.46 9.55 21.64
N THR A 147 8.64 10.40 22.66
CA THR A 147 9.61 11.51 22.64
C THR A 147 11.03 11.01 22.41
N LYS A 148 11.42 9.90 23.04
CA LYS A 148 12.73 9.30 22.83
C LYS A 148 12.90 8.84 21.38
N LEU A 149 11.93 8.11 20.83
CA LEU A 149 12.00 7.58 19.47
C LEU A 149 12.04 8.71 18.42
N THR A 150 11.27 9.79 18.60
CA THR A 150 11.32 10.94 17.67
C THR A 150 12.63 11.71 17.77
N ASN A 151 13.24 11.79 18.97
CA ASN A 151 14.57 12.40 19.13
C ASN A 151 15.68 11.58 18.47
N GLU A 152 15.53 10.25 18.42
CA GLU A 152 16.51 9.32 17.85
C GLU A 152 16.36 9.13 16.33
N ASP A 153 15.36 9.76 15.69
CA ASP A 153 15.02 9.56 14.27
C ASP A 153 14.85 8.07 13.95
N THR A 154 13.80 7.48 14.52
CA THR A 154 13.65 6.02 14.58
C THR A 154 12.81 5.48 13.44
N GLU A 155 13.37 4.49 12.75
CA GLU A 155 12.63 3.57 11.88
C GLU A 155 12.18 2.34 12.66
N LEU A 156 10.90 2.03 12.57
CA LEU A 156 10.23 0.92 13.24
C LEU A 156 9.85 -0.13 12.21
N THR A 157 10.05 -1.39 12.57
CA THR A 157 9.46 -2.52 11.85
C THR A 157 7.92 -2.49 11.95
N PRO A 158 7.20 -3.20 11.06
CA PRO A 158 5.75 -3.32 11.15
C PRO A 158 5.25 -3.76 12.52
N GLU A 159 5.98 -4.66 13.17
CA GLU A 159 5.60 -5.21 14.48
C GLU A 159 5.86 -4.25 15.62
N GLU A 160 6.94 -3.47 15.58
CA GLU A 160 7.20 -2.41 16.55
C GLU A 160 6.18 -1.27 16.40
N ALA A 161 5.81 -0.91 15.16
CA ALA A 161 4.76 0.06 14.90
C ALA A 161 3.41 -0.42 15.46
N LYS A 162 3.13 -1.73 15.36
CA LYS A 162 1.94 -2.36 15.93
C LYS A 162 1.97 -2.37 17.46
N GLU A 163 3.10 -2.74 18.06
CA GLU A 163 3.30 -2.74 19.52
C GLU A 163 3.08 -1.33 20.11
N LEU A 164 3.61 -0.31 19.45
CA LEU A 164 3.42 1.09 19.82
C LEU A 164 2.03 1.62 19.49
N GLY A 165 1.18 0.84 18.80
CA GLY A 165 -0.21 1.16 18.51
C GLY A 165 -0.41 2.12 17.33
N PHE A 166 0.60 2.38 16.50
CA PHE A 166 0.46 3.14 15.25
C PHE A 166 -0.41 2.39 14.22
N VAL A 167 -0.35 1.07 14.24
CA VAL A 167 -1.14 0.15 13.42
C VAL A 167 -1.70 -0.98 14.28
N THR A 168 -2.68 -1.71 13.78
CA THR A 168 -3.27 -2.87 14.47
C THR A 168 -3.05 -4.19 13.75
N GLU A 169 -2.77 -4.16 12.46
CA GLU A 169 -2.62 -5.35 11.63
C GLU A 169 -1.39 -5.23 10.73
N VAL A 170 -0.55 -6.27 10.76
CA VAL A 170 0.47 -6.48 9.74
C VAL A 170 -0.10 -7.45 8.72
N ILE A 171 -0.12 -7.04 7.46
CA ILE A 171 -0.71 -7.78 6.34
C ILE A 171 0.36 -8.25 5.37
N GLU A 172 0.13 -9.38 4.70
CA GLU A 172 1.01 -9.86 3.64
C GLU A 172 1.07 -8.86 2.48
N THR A 173 2.21 -8.83 1.79
CA THR A 173 2.31 -8.03 0.57
C THR A 173 1.38 -8.57 -0.52
N ILE A 174 0.63 -7.67 -1.17
CA ILE A 174 -0.26 -8.05 -2.27
C ILE A 174 0.59 -8.59 -3.42
N LYS A 175 0.40 -9.86 -3.79
CA LYS A 175 1.04 -10.46 -4.98
C LYS A 175 0.68 -9.61 -6.21
N ALA A 176 1.70 -9.21 -6.98
CA ALA A 176 1.61 -8.31 -8.15
C ALA A 176 0.50 -8.64 -9.17
N VAL A 177 -0.03 -9.86 -9.15
CA VAL A 177 -1.15 -10.32 -9.97
C VAL A 177 -2.46 -9.54 -9.70
N ALA A 178 -2.65 -8.99 -8.50
CA ALA A 178 -3.90 -8.29 -8.13
C ALA A 178 -3.97 -6.82 -8.58
N TYR A 179 -2.85 -6.15 -8.87
CA TYR A 179 -2.81 -4.73 -9.26
C TYR A 179 -3.02 -4.47 -10.77
N PHE A 180 -3.11 -5.51 -11.62
CA PHE A 180 -3.45 -5.36 -13.03
C PHE A 180 -4.96 -5.20 -13.29
N ASN A 181 -5.70 -4.53 -12.39
CA ASN A 181 -7.05 -4.08 -12.71
C ASN A 181 -7.00 -2.65 -13.23
N ILE A 182 -6.47 -2.50 -14.45
CA ILE A 182 -6.44 -1.22 -15.16
C ILE A 182 -7.89 -0.75 -15.31
N ASN A 183 -8.20 0.41 -14.74
CA ASN A 183 -9.49 1.06 -14.89
C ASN A 183 -9.87 1.12 -16.38
N PRO A 184 -11.02 0.54 -16.80
CA PRO A 184 -11.41 0.44 -18.21
C PRO A 184 -11.48 1.79 -18.94
N LYS A 185 -11.61 2.90 -18.20
CA LYS A 185 -11.71 4.27 -18.72
C LYS A 185 -10.39 4.79 -19.32
N TYR A 186 -9.25 4.20 -18.98
CA TYR A 186 -7.94 4.61 -19.48
C TYR A 186 -7.35 3.67 -20.55
N LYS A 187 -8.13 2.70 -21.06
CA LYS A 187 -7.78 1.94 -22.26
C LYS A 187 -7.77 2.85 -23.49
N THR A 188 -6.65 3.50 -23.74
CA THR A 188 -6.38 4.20 -25.00
C THR A 188 -5.57 3.32 -25.94
N LYS A 189 -5.70 3.53 -27.26
CA LYS A 189 -4.99 2.81 -28.34
C LYS A 189 -3.46 2.80 -28.20
N ILE A 190 -2.89 3.75 -27.47
CA ILE A 190 -1.44 3.85 -27.22
C ILE A 190 -1.00 2.70 -26.31
N MET A 191 -1.80 2.39 -25.29
CA MET A 191 -1.49 1.36 -24.30
C MET A 191 -1.73 -0.07 -24.83
N GLU A 192 -2.56 -0.26 -25.86
CA GLU A 192 -2.70 -1.57 -26.52
C GLU A 192 -1.43 -1.98 -27.27
N ASN A 193 -0.74 -1.03 -27.92
CA ASN A 193 0.51 -1.31 -28.60
C ASN A 193 1.63 -1.55 -27.59
N GLU A 194 1.72 -0.74 -26.53
CA GLU A 194 2.73 -0.93 -25.48
C GLU A 194 2.50 -2.21 -24.66
N LEU A 195 1.26 -2.60 -24.32
CA LEU A 195 0.98 -3.90 -23.70
C LEU A 195 1.30 -5.06 -24.63
N LYS A 196 1.14 -4.88 -25.95
CA LYS A 196 1.46 -5.91 -26.94
C LYS A 196 2.97 -6.05 -27.10
N ASP A 197 3.69 -4.94 -27.07
CA ASP A 197 5.16 -4.92 -27.10
C ASP A 197 5.74 -5.52 -25.82
N LEU A 198 5.21 -5.14 -24.64
CA LEU A 198 5.61 -5.72 -23.34
C LEU A 198 5.32 -7.23 -23.26
N LYS A 199 4.18 -7.69 -23.77
CA LYS A 199 3.87 -9.14 -23.86
C LYS A 199 4.80 -9.86 -24.81
N THR A 200 5.19 -9.21 -25.91
CA THR A 200 6.11 -9.78 -26.90
C THR A 200 7.53 -9.87 -26.32
N GLU A 201 7.98 -8.86 -25.57
CA GLU A 201 9.27 -8.86 -24.87
C GLU A 201 9.33 -9.88 -23.73
N VAL A 202 8.27 -9.99 -22.91
CA VAL A 202 8.19 -11.02 -21.85
C VAL A 202 8.18 -12.43 -22.44
N THR A 203 7.54 -12.62 -23.59
CA THR A 203 7.55 -13.90 -24.32
C THR A 203 8.93 -14.19 -24.90
N GLY A 204 9.60 -13.19 -25.46
CA GLY A 204 10.98 -13.30 -25.96
C GLY A 204 11.98 -13.61 -24.85
N LEU A 205 11.84 -12.98 -23.69
CA LEU A 205 12.66 -13.25 -22.50
C LEU A 205 12.43 -14.67 -22.00
N LYS A 206 11.17 -15.13 -21.88
CA LYS A 206 10.85 -16.52 -21.56
C LYS A 206 11.48 -17.50 -22.55
N ALA A 207 11.35 -17.27 -23.86
CA ALA A 207 11.94 -18.13 -24.88
C ALA A 207 13.47 -18.18 -24.79
N PHE A 208 14.12 -17.04 -24.48
CA PHE A 208 15.56 -16.96 -24.26
C PHE A 208 16.01 -17.75 -23.02
N PHE A 209 15.28 -17.63 -21.90
CA PHE A 209 15.52 -18.43 -20.70
C PHE A 209 15.30 -19.94 -20.92
N THR A 210 14.23 -20.33 -21.61
CA THR A 210 13.95 -21.72 -22.00
C THR A 210 15.10 -22.31 -22.81
N THR A 211 15.66 -21.53 -23.74
CA THR A 211 16.79 -21.95 -24.59
C THR A 211 18.10 -22.04 -23.79
N LEU A 212 18.40 -21.09 -22.90
CA LEU A 212 19.62 -21.13 -22.09
C LEU A 212 19.62 -22.23 -21.02
N PHE A 213 18.45 -22.54 -20.46
CA PHE A 213 18.32 -23.47 -19.33
C PHE A 213 17.71 -24.82 -19.73
N ASN A 214 17.47 -25.07 -21.02
CA ASN A 214 16.95 -26.32 -21.56
C ASN A 214 15.66 -26.81 -20.87
N ILE A 215 14.83 -25.85 -20.46
CA ILE A 215 13.53 -26.10 -19.85
C ILE A 215 12.58 -26.46 -21.00
N LYS A 216 11.80 -27.54 -20.91
CA LYS A 216 10.80 -27.87 -21.93
C LYS A 216 9.56 -26.99 -21.73
N ASP A 217 9.28 -26.13 -22.70
CA ASP A 217 8.01 -25.39 -22.78
C ASP A 217 6.91 -26.36 -23.21
N ASP A 218 6.03 -26.72 -22.29
CA ASP A 218 4.97 -27.72 -22.44
C ASP A 218 3.63 -27.13 -22.92
N GLY A 219 3.58 -25.84 -23.30
CA GLY A 219 2.49 -25.27 -24.10
C GLY A 219 1.08 -25.36 -23.49
N ALA A 220 0.96 -25.68 -22.20
CA ALA A 220 -0.32 -25.85 -21.54
C ALA A 220 -0.81 -24.51 -20.98
N LYS A 221 -1.95 -24.03 -21.47
CA LYS A 221 -2.70 -22.91 -20.87
C LYS A 221 -3.34 -23.41 -19.57
N ASN A 222 -2.53 -23.58 -18.53
CA ASN A 222 -3.00 -24.09 -17.25
C ASN A 222 -2.96 -22.99 -16.19
N LEU A 223 -4.07 -22.80 -15.50
CA LEU A 223 -4.14 -22.01 -14.28
C LEU A 223 -3.49 -22.81 -13.15
N LYS A 224 -2.42 -22.27 -12.55
CA LYS A 224 -1.76 -22.88 -11.39
C LYS A 224 -2.30 -22.27 -10.11
N LEU A 225 -2.91 -23.10 -9.27
CA LEU A 225 -3.44 -22.71 -7.97
C LEU A 225 -2.63 -23.35 -6.85
N LEU A 226 -2.37 -22.55 -5.81
CA LEU A 226 -1.78 -23.02 -4.56
C LEU A 226 -2.88 -23.09 -3.51
N THR A 227 -3.12 -24.27 -2.98
CA THR A 227 -4.10 -24.53 -1.93
C THR A 227 -3.54 -24.15 -0.56
N ALA A 228 -4.40 -24.06 0.44
CA ALA A 228 -4.02 -23.66 1.80
C ALA A 228 -3.03 -24.63 2.48
N ASP A 229 -3.02 -25.90 2.08
CA ASP A 229 -2.07 -26.91 2.55
C ASP A 229 -0.74 -26.93 1.75
N GLY A 230 -0.59 -26.03 0.78
CA GLY A 230 0.60 -25.90 -0.05
C GLY A 230 0.63 -26.79 -1.31
N THR A 231 -0.48 -27.46 -1.65
CA THR A 231 -0.58 -28.28 -2.86
C THR A 231 -0.73 -27.41 -4.12
N ASN A 232 0.03 -27.74 -5.17
CA ASN A 232 -0.07 -27.07 -6.47
C ASN A 232 -1.03 -27.82 -7.41
N LEU A 233 -2.19 -27.23 -7.66
CA LEU A 233 -3.16 -27.69 -8.65
C LEU A 233 -2.91 -27.02 -10.00
N ASN A 234 -2.98 -27.80 -11.07
CA ASN A 234 -3.02 -27.33 -12.44
C ASN A 234 -4.44 -27.54 -12.97
N ILE A 235 -5.09 -26.45 -13.37
CA ILE A 235 -6.43 -26.46 -13.94
C ILE A 235 -6.32 -26.11 -15.42
N ASP A 236 -6.81 -27.02 -16.26
CA ASP A 236 -6.86 -26.85 -17.72
C ASP A 236 -8.03 -25.93 -18.06
N THR A 237 -7.76 -24.63 -18.11
CA THR A 237 -8.76 -23.59 -18.34
C THR A 237 -8.17 -22.41 -19.11
N GLU A 238 -8.94 -21.82 -20.01
CA GLU A 238 -8.58 -20.57 -20.70
C GLU A 238 -9.00 -19.32 -19.90
N ASP A 239 -9.75 -19.52 -18.80
CA ASP A 239 -10.27 -18.45 -17.95
C ASP A 239 -9.32 -18.08 -16.80
N THR A 240 -9.59 -16.92 -16.20
CA THR A 240 -8.80 -16.39 -15.07
C THR A 240 -9.21 -16.96 -13.71
N ARG A 241 -10.27 -17.80 -13.68
CA ARG A 241 -10.79 -18.48 -12.49
C ARG A 241 -11.26 -19.88 -12.86
N PRO A 242 -11.19 -20.85 -11.93
CA PRO A 242 -11.74 -22.18 -12.15
C PRO A 242 -13.25 -22.13 -12.34
N ALA A 243 -13.76 -22.94 -13.27
CA ALA A 243 -15.17 -23.20 -13.46
C ALA A 243 -15.48 -24.69 -13.24
N VAL A 244 -16.74 -24.97 -12.89
CA VAL A 244 -17.23 -26.35 -12.82
C VAL A 244 -17.15 -26.95 -14.23
N GLY A 245 -16.38 -28.03 -14.38
CA GLY A 245 -16.12 -28.63 -15.70
C GLY A 245 -14.65 -28.58 -16.14
N ASP A 246 -13.81 -27.82 -15.45
CA ASP A 246 -12.38 -27.72 -15.76
C ASP A 246 -11.60 -28.92 -15.22
N LYS A 247 -10.68 -29.45 -16.02
CA LYS A 247 -9.88 -30.61 -15.58
C LYS A 247 -8.83 -30.18 -14.58
N VAL A 248 -8.72 -30.92 -13.49
CA VAL A 248 -7.74 -30.66 -12.42
C VAL A 248 -6.70 -31.77 -12.38
N THR A 249 -5.43 -31.38 -12.31
CA THR A 249 -4.29 -32.27 -12.07
C THR A 249 -3.42 -31.72 -10.95
N VAL A 250 -2.70 -32.58 -10.24
CA VAL A 250 -1.73 -32.17 -9.20
C VAL A 250 -0.31 -32.37 -9.72
N GLN A 251 0.59 -31.43 -9.41
CA GLN A 251 1.99 -31.54 -9.84
C GLN A 251 2.73 -32.71 -9.18
N GLU A 252 2.44 -32.98 -7.90
CA GLU A 252 3.04 -34.06 -7.13
C GLU A 252 2.00 -34.70 -6.20
N GLY A 253 1.94 -36.03 -6.18
CA GLY A 253 1.02 -36.77 -5.30
C GLY A 253 -0.25 -37.26 -5.99
N LYS A 254 -1.24 -37.67 -5.19
CA LYS A 254 -2.57 -38.10 -5.68
C LYS A 254 -3.54 -36.94 -5.55
N LEU A 255 -4.41 -36.80 -6.54
CA LEU A 255 -5.49 -35.83 -6.50
C LEU A 255 -6.50 -36.23 -5.42
N GLU A 256 -6.80 -35.32 -4.51
CA GLU A 256 -7.79 -35.48 -3.46
C GLU A 256 -9.16 -34.95 -3.92
N GLU A 257 -10.23 -35.39 -3.24
CA GLU A 257 -11.61 -35.04 -3.62
C GLU A 257 -11.96 -33.57 -3.32
N SER A 258 -11.15 -32.88 -2.51
CA SER A 258 -11.42 -31.51 -2.09
C SER A 258 -10.15 -30.79 -1.66
N TYR A 259 -10.02 -29.53 -2.07
CA TYR A 259 -8.95 -28.64 -1.63
C TYR A 259 -9.50 -27.31 -1.15
N VAL A 260 -8.97 -26.81 -0.03
CA VAL A 260 -9.30 -25.49 0.51
C VAL A 260 -8.33 -24.46 -0.06
N MET A 261 -8.87 -23.38 -0.59
CA MET A 261 -8.13 -22.24 -1.11
C MET A 261 -7.77 -21.26 0.01
N PRO A 262 -6.72 -20.43 -0.16
CA PRO A 262 -6.30 -19.47 0.87
C PRO A 262 -7.38 -18.45 1.28
N ASP A 263 -8.35 -18.17 0.42
CA ASP A 263 -9.52 -17.31 0.69
C ASP A 263 -10.67 -18.05 1.42
N GLY A 264 -10.50 -19.33 1.73
CA GLY A 264 -11.48 -20.19 2.37
C GLY A 264 -12.48 -20.84 1.43
N GLU A 265 -12.43 -20.56 0.12
CA GLU A 265 -13.24 -21.29 -0.87
C GLU A 265 -12.76 -22.74 -0.98
N THR A 266 -13.66 -23.65 -1.38
CA THR A 266 -13.33 -25.07 -1.51
C THR A 266 -13.57 -25.53 -2.94
N ILE A 267 -12.52 -26.07 -3.56
CA ILE A 267 -12.61 -26.74 -4.86
C ILE A 267 -12.90 -28.21 -4.59
N ASN A 268 -14.10 -28.65 -4.96
CA ASN A 268 -14.48 -30.06 -4.91
C ASN A 268 -14.20 -30.69 -6.27
N ILE A 269 -13.52 -31.83 -6.28
CA ILE A 269 -13.10 -32.51 -7.50
C ILE A 269 -13.78 -33.86 -7.56
N LYS A 270 -14.45 -34.13 -8.67
CA LYS A 270 -15.07 -35.42 -8.95
C LYS A 270 -14.70 -35.88 -10.35
N ASP A 271 -14.15 -37.09 -10.46
CA ASP A 271 -13.72 -37.65 -11.74
C ASP A 271 -12.66 -36.78 -12.47
N ASN A 272 -11.79 -36.09 -11.70
CA ASN A 272 -10.76 -35.14 -12.14
C ASN A 272 -11.30 -33.84 -12.77
N VAL A 273 -12.53 -33.44 -12.41
CA VAL A 273 -13.25 -32.26 -12.90
C VAL A 273 -13.94 -31.53 -11.74
#